data_AF-A0A0F5Q2V9-F1
#
_entry.id   AF-A0A0F5Q2V9-F1
#
_cell.length_a   1.000
_cell.length_b   1.000
_cell.length_c   1.000
_cell.angle_alpha   90.00
_cell.angle_beta   90.00
_cell.angle_gamma   90.00
#
_symmetry.space_group_name_H-M   'P 1'
#
loop_
_entity.id
_entity.type
_entity.pdbx_description
1 polymer ?
#
loop_
_entity_poly.entity_id
_entity_poly.type
_entity_poly.pdbx_seq_one_letter_code
_entity_poly.pdbx_strand_id
1 'polypeptide(L)'
;MDENMLQSMEPLEQPRRIKRGFMSFKCSSPITFPDRCCRDLLIQATLDRQVQSLAPSTWTDFCSSDAYFSFEAVMGGKRCLIEVCDATNAKPFEPPNRYDLGLTLSRTAILAEPRLSSARTIWACREMQVPLQFQFELIRFLTPHEKGLRLSDLESLLNLELSKWISQAPALVCRGTLQVESVSRINGQTRLSL
;
A
#
# COMPACT_ATOMS: atom_id res chain seq x y z
N MET A 1 60.52 -22.42 -16.71
CA MET A 1 59.65 -22.21 -17.88
C MET A 1 58.27 -22.18 -17.28
N ASP A 2 57.88 -20.97 -16.94
CA ASP A 2 57.05 -20.71 -15.78
C ASP A 2 55.59 -20.56 -16.19
N GLU A 3 54.75 -21.20 -15.39
CA GLU A 3 53.49 -20.68 -14.84
C GLU A 3 52.95 -19.40 -15.50
N ASN A 4 51.97 -19.56 -16.41
CA ASN A 4 50.88 -18.59 -16.56
C ASN A 4 49.77 -19.16 -17.47
N MET A 5 48.92 -19.99 -16.88
CA MET A 5 47.56 -20.25 -17.40
C MET A 5 46.55 -19.96 -16.29
N LEU A 6 46.53 -18.71 -15.83
CA LEU A 6 45.37 -18.17 -15.14
C LEU A 6 44.32 -17.83 -16.20
N GLN A 7 43.47 -18.81 -16.48
CA GLN A 7 42.19 -18.60 -17.16
C GLN A 7 41.38 -17.62 -16.31
N SER A 8 41.29 -16.39 -16.78
CA SER A 8 40.35 -15.37 -16.33
C SER A 8 38.92 -15.87 -16.57
N MET A 9 38.35 -16.55 -15.58
CA MET A 9 36.91 -16.74 -15.48
C MET A 9 36.29 -15.36 -15.20
N GLU A 10 35.74 -14.74 -16.24
CA GLU A 10 34.86 -13.61 -16.06
C GLU A 10 33.69 -14.03 -15.15
N PRO A 11 33.32 -13.22 -14.14
CA PRO A 11 32.16 -13.52 -13.32
C PRO A 11 30.93 -13.49 -14.23
N LEU A 12 30.22 -14.63 -14.31
CA LEU A 12 28.87 -14.68 -14.88
C LEU A 12 28.04 -13.59 -14.21
N GLU A 13 27.72 -12.52 -14.95
CA GLU A 13 26.81 -11.48 -14.52
C GLU A 13 25.52 -12.17 -14.07
N GLN A 14 25.29 -12.20 -12.75
CA GLN A 14 24.04 -12.73 -12.23
C GLN A 14 22.92 -11.91 -12.86
N PRO A 15 21.88 -12.54 -13.42
CA PRO A 15 20.78 -11.83 -14.03
C PRO A 15 20.24 -10.85 -12.98
N ARG A 16 20.38 -9.54 -13.26
CA ARG A 16 19.92 -8.47 -12.37
C ARG A 16 18.46 -8.78 -12.04
N ARG A 17 18.19 -9.23 -10.81
CA ARG A 17 16.82 -9.45 -10.34
C ARG A 17 16.10 -8.14 -10.57
N ILE A 18 15.18 -8.10 -11.53
CA ILE A 18 14.31 -6.96 -11.77
C ILE A 18 13.61 -6.73 -10.43
N LYS A 19 14.02 -5.68 -9.70
CA LYS A 19 13.38 -5.31 -8.44
C LYS A 19 11.94 -4.95 -8.81
N ARG A 20 11.00 -5.86 -8.58
CA ARG A 20 9.58 -5.60 -8.78
C ARG A 20 9.20 -4.47 -7.83
N GLY A 21 8.95 -3.28 -8.38
CA GLY A 21 8.44 -2.15 -7.61
C GLY A 21 7.11 -2.47 -6.94
N PHE A 22 6.68 -1.61 -6.04
CA PHE A 22 5.35 -1.68 -5.45
C PHE A 22 4.30 -1.34 -6.49
N MET A 23 3.26 -2.16 -6.59
CA MET A 23 2.11 -1.93 -7.47
C MET A 23 0.81 -2.23 -6.71
N SER A 24 -0.19 -1.39 -6.92
CA SER A 24 -1.55 -1.55 -6.41
C SER A 24 -2.56 -1.05 -7.46
N PHE A 25 -3.85 -1.21 -7.18
CA PHE A 25 -4.91 -0.63 -8.02
C PHE A 25 -4.91 0.91 -8.03
N LYS A 26 -4.21 1.57 -7.09
CA LYS A 26 -4.03 3.03 -7.05
C LYS A 26 -2.77 3.48 -7.78
N CYS A 27 -1.88 2.56 -8.17
CA CYS A 27 -0.62 2.90 -8.83
C CYS A 27 -0.83 3.09 -10.34
N SER A 28 -0.33 4.19 -10.90
CA SER A 28 -0.21 4.35 -12.36
C SER A 28 0.99 3.60 -12.94
N SER A 29 2.03 3.41 -12.14
CA SER A 29 3.24 2.66 -12.48
C SER A 29 3.92 2.10 -11.23
N PRO A 30 4.83 1.12 -11.38
CA PRO A 30 5.53 0.53 -10.23
C PRO A 30 6.41 1.55 -9.49
N ILE A 31 6.29 1.61 -8.17
CA ILE A 31 7.07 2.50 -7.30
C ILE A 31 8.24 1.72 -6.69
N THR A 32 9.47 2.07 -7.06
CA THR A 32 10.67 1.47 -6.45
C THR A 32 10.88 2.03 -5.05
N PHE A 33 11.11 1.16 -4.07
CA PHE A 33 11.32 1.55 -2.68
C PHE A 33 12.61 0.91 -2.13
N PRO A 34 13.37 1.62 -1.27
CA PRO A 34 14.66 1.14 -0.79
C PRO A 34 14.54 0.18 0.41
N ASP A 35 13.50 0.34 1.24
CA ASP A 35 13.37 -0.33 2.53
C ASP A 35 11.93 -0.86 2.75
N ARG A 36 11.78 -1.85 3.62
CA ARG A 36 10.51 -2.44 4.05
C ARG A 36 9.56 -1.38 4.62
N CYS A 37 10.05 -0.41 5.39
CA CYS A 37 9.20 0.64 5.96
C CYS A 37 8.51 1.49 4.87
N CYS A 38 9.20 1.73 3.74
CA CYS A 38 8.63 2.45 2.59
C CYS A 38 7.53 1.62 1.92
N ARG A 39 7.73 0.31 1.80
CA ARG A 39 6.68 -0.62 1.35
C ARG A 39 5.46 -0.58 2.27
N ASP A 40 5.68 -0.58 3.58
CA ASP A 40 4.59 -0.50 4.56
C ASP A 40 3.81 0.81 4.44
N LEU A 41 4.48 1.93 4.22
CA LEU A 41 3.82 3.21 3.93
C LEU A 41 2.97 3.14 2.64
N LEU A 42 3.51 2.57 1.57
CA LEU A 42 2.77 2.41 0.31
C LEU A 42 1.54 1.50 0.47
N ILE A 43 1.64 0.44 1.28
CA ILE A 43 0.49 -0.42 1.64
C ILE A 43 -0.57 0.40 2.38
N GLN A 44 -0.16 1.15 3.41
CA GLN A 44 -1.08 1.99 4.20
C GLN A 44 -1.77 3.03 3.33
N ALA A 45 -1.02 3.73 2.47
CA ALA A 45 -1.56 4.70 1.52
C ALA A 45 -2.51 4.04 0.50
N THR A 46 -2.22 2.82 0.06
CA THR A 46 -3.11 2.07 -0.83
C THR A 46 -4.47 1.80 -0.18
N LEU A 47 -4.48 1.49 1.12
CA LEU A 47 -5.71 1.16 1.86
C LEU A 47 -6.42 2.38 2.45
N ASP A 48 -5.78 3.55 2.50
CA ASP A 48 -6.42 4.77 2.98
C ASP A 48 -7.41 5.32 1.94
N ARG A 49 -8.68 5.47 2.34
CA ARG A 49 -9.75 5.95 1.46
C ARG A 49 -9.52 7.38 0.93
N GLN A 50 -8.79 8.21 1.66
CA GLN A 50 -8.51 9.58 1.23
C GLN A 50 -7.50 9.65 0.08
N VAL A 51 -6.67 8.61 -0.07
CA VAL A 51 -5.70 8.47 -1.15
C VAL A 51 -6.41 7.93 -2.39
N GLN A 52 -6.36 8.69 -3.46
CA GLN A 52 -6.99 8.39 -4.75
C GLN A 52 -6.04 7.67 -5.70
N SER A 53 -4.78 8.12 -5.76
CA SER A 53 -3.75 7.52 -6.61
C SER A 53 -2.36 7.65 -6.02
N LEU A 54 -1.46 6.80 -6.49
CA LEU A 54 -0.04 6.72 -6.13
C LEU A 54 0.82 6.71 -7.39
N ALA A 55 1.94 7.41 -7.38
CA ALA A 55 2.89 7.39 -8.49
C ALA A 55 4.34 7.56 -7.99
N PRO A 56 5.35 7.08 -8.75
CA PRO A 56 6.74 7.41 -8.46
C PRO A 56 6.94 8.92 -8.47
N SER A 57 7.71 9.44 -7.51
CA SER A 57 8.16 10.82 -7.61
C SER A 57 9.16 10.91 -8.78
N THR A 58 8.95 11.89 -9.65
CA THR A 58 9.94 12.24 -10.69
C THR A 58 10.93 13.30 -10.18
N TRP A 59 10.99 13.48 -8.86
CA TRP A 59 11.71 14.59 -8.23
C TRP A 59 12.71 14.04 -7.22
N THR A 60 13.98 14.08 -7.62
CA THR A 60 15.12 13.62 -6.81
C THR A 60 15.94 14.77 -6.23
N ASP A 61 15.78 15.99 -6.78
CA ASP A 61 16.79 17.06 -6.64
C ASP A 61 16.49 18.05 -5.50
N PHE A 62 15.35 17.89 -4.83
CA PHE A 62 14.83 18.83 -3.83
C PHE A 62 14.26 18.12 -2.60
N CYS A 63 14.66 16.86 -2.44
CA CYS A 63 14.41 16.08 -1.26
C CYS A 63 14.98 16.82 -0.04
N SER A 64 14.27 16.78 1.08
CA SER A 64 14.87 17.12 2.38
C SER A 64 16.23 16.43 2.50
N SER A 65 17.23 17.06 3.12
CA SER A 65 18.62 16.56 3.13
C SER A 65 18.77 15.14 3.69
N ASP A 66 17.77 14.67 4.44
CA ASP A 66 17.70 13.34 5.05
C ASP A 66 16.58 12.44 4.48
N ALA A 67 15.89 12.89 3.42
CA ALA A 67 14.88 12.08 2.74
C ALA A 67 15.56 11.02 1.86
N TYR A 68 15.19 9.77 2.06
CA TYR A 68 15.76 8.62 1.34
C TYR A 68 14.74 7.92 0.43
N PHE A 69 13.47 8.33 0.49
CA PHE A 69 12.41 7.84 -0.37
C PHE A 69 11.31 8.89 -0.52
N SER A 70 10.75 9.02 -1.72
CA SER A 70 9.61 9.89 -1.96
C SER A 70 8.67 9.29 -3.00
N PHE A 71 7.39 9.67 -2.94
CA PHE A 71 6.38 9.29 -3.92
C PHE A 71 5.28 10.36 -3.98
N GLU A 72 4.53 10.35 -5.08
CA GLU A 72 3.36 11.21 -5.24
C GLU A 72 2.10 10.47 -4.79
N ALA A 73 1.23 11.17 -4.09
CA ALA A 73 -0.12 10.73 -3.76
C ALA A 73 -1.13 11.80 -4.11
N VAL A 74 -2.28 11.43 -4.66
CA VAL A 74 -3.42 12.36 -4.76
C VAL A 74 -4.35 12.10 -3.59
N MET A 75 -4.57 13.11 -2.74
CA MET A 75 -5.39 13.01 -1.53
C MET A 75 -6.42 14.13 -1.48
N GLY A 76 -7.71 13.79 -1.41
CA GLY A 76 -8.79 14.78 -1.41
C GLY A 76 -8.74 15.74 -2.61
N GLY A 77 -8.33 15.25 -3.78
CA GLY A 77 -8.15 16.05 -5.00
C GLY A 77 -6.87 16.89 -5.06
N LYS A 78 -6.04 16.87 -4.02
CA LYS A 78 -4.75 17.57 -3.97
C LYS A 78 -3.60 16.64 -4.32
N ARG A 79 -2.65 17.10 -5.12
CA ARG A 79 -1.40 16.41 -5.42
C ARG A 79 -0.40 16.65 -4.31
N CYS A 80 -0.05 15.60 -3.60
CA CYS A 80 0.86 15.64 -2.46
C CYS A 80 2.17 14.95 -2.82
N LEU A 81 3.29 15.57 -2.46
CA LEU A 81 4.59 14.94 -2.43
C LEU A 81 4.83 14.39 -1.02
N ILE A 82 5.06 13.08 -0.90
CA ILE A 82 5.33 12.44 0.38
C ILE A 82 6.79 12.02 0.41
N GLU A 83 7.52 12.49 1.42
CA GLU A 83 8.92 12.15 1.69
C GLU A 83 9.03 11.28 2.93
N VAL A 84 9.96 10.33 2.90
CA VAL A 84 10.34 9.52 4.05
C VAL A 84 11.76 9.88 4.47
N CYS A 85 11.88 10.30 5.73
CA CYS A 85 13.10 10.79 6.35
C CYS A 85 13.51 9.92 7.54
N ASP A 86 14.80 9.91 7.88
CA ASP A 86 15.29 9.27 9.10
C ASP A 86 15.08 10.16 10.35
N ALA A 87 15.04 11.50 10.22
CA ALA A 87 14.85 12.37 11.38
C ALA A 87 13.42 12.31 11.95
N THR A 88 13.31 12.51 13.26
CA THR A 88 12.05 12.52 14.01
C THR A 88 11.16 13.74 13.72
N ASN A 89 11.70 14.78 13.08
CA ASN A 89 10.98 16.02 12.79
C ASN A 89 10.30 15.98 11.41
N ALA A 90 9.25 15.16 11.32
CA ALA A 90 8.29 15.19 10.21
C ALA A 90 7.53 16.53 10.20
N LYS A 91 8.06 17.53 9.50
CA LYS A 91 7.36 18.81 9.26
C LYS A 91 6.87 18.86 7.82
N PRO A 92 5.68 19.43 7.56
CA PRO A 92 5.30 19.80 6.21
C PRO A 92 6.34 20.74 5.59
N PHE A 93 6.51 20.65 4.28
CA PHE A 93 7.41 21.52 3.52
C PHE A 93 6.67 22.13 2.34
N GLU A 94 7.22 23.20 1.78
CA GLU A 94 6.71 23.79 0.55
C GLU A 94 7.20 22.95 -0.64
N PRO A 95 6.31 22.22 -1.32
CA PRO A 95 6.74 21.36 -2.41
C PRO A 95 6.93 22.20 -3.70
N PRO A 96 7.57 21.64 -4.73
CA PRO A 96 7.66 22.28 -6.04
C PRO A 96 6.27 22.65 -6.61
N ASN A 97 6.20 23.68 -7.47
CA ASN A 97 4.98 24.28 -8.05
C ASN A 97 3.93 23.32 -8.66
N ARG A 98 4.27 22.05 -8.87
CA ARG A 98 3.36 21.02 -9.41
C ARG A 98 2.57 20.25 -8.34
N TYR A 99 2.86 20.49 -7.07
CA TYR A 99 2.24 19.86 -5.92
C TYR A 99 1.54 20.91 -5.06
N ASP A 100 0.43 20.51 -4.46
CA ASP A 100 -0.34 21.36 -3.56
C ASP A 100 0.21 21.29 -2.12
N LEU A 101 0.80 20.16 -1.72
CA LEU A 101 1.28 19.90 -0.35
C LEU A 101 2.53 19.01 -0.33
N GLY A 102 3.48 19.34 0.54
CA GLY A 102 4.65 18.52 0.87
C GLY A 102 4.51 17.94 2.27
N LEU A 103 4.58 16.62 2.40
CA LEU A 103 4.48 15.90 3.67
C LEU A 103 5.73 15.07 3.91
N THR A 104 6.29 15.17 5.10
CA THR A 104 7.41 14.34 5.53
C THR A 104 6.93 13.35 6.59
N LEU A 105 7.39 12.10 6.49
CA LEU A 105 7.10 11.03 7.46
C LEU A 105 8.41 10.41 7.92
N SER A 106 8.55 10.19 9.21
CA SER A 106 9.69 9.44 9.75
C SER A 106 9.42 7.94 9.71
N ARG A 107 10.49 7.12 9.66
CA ARG A 107 10.38 5.66 9.84
C ARG A 107 9.59 5.31 11.11
N THR A 108 9.85 6.00 12.21
CA THR A 108 9.16 5.78 13.49
C THR A 108 7.66 6.07 13.39
N ALA A 109 7.26 7.16 12.74
CA ALA A 109 5.84 7.50 12.55
C ALA A 109 5.12 6.44 11.70
N ILE A 110 5.75 5.99 10.61
CA ILE A 110 5.20 4.95 9.73
C ILE A 110 4.97 3.64 10.50
N LEU A 111 5.92 3.27 11.36
CA LEU A 111 5.86 2.03 12.14
C LEU A 111 4.93 2.12 13.35
N ALA A 112 4.70 3.32 13.87
CA ALA A 112 3.82 3.57 15.01
C ALA A 112 2.33 3.73 14.62
N GLU A 113 2.00 3.85 13.33
CA GLU A 113 0.63 3.99 12.86
C GLU A 113 -0.22 2.76 13.30
N PRO A 114 -1.31 2.96 14.08
CA PRO A 114 -2.08 1.87 14.66
C PRO A 114 -2.64 0.89 13.61
N ARG A 115 -2.89 1.36 12.39
CA ARG A 115 -3.46 0.59 11.29
C ARG A 115 -2.44 -0.32 10.58
N LEU A 116 -1.14 -0.17 10.86
CA LEU A 116 -0.08 -0.86 10.12
C LEU A 116 -0.23 -2.40 10.14
N SER A 117 -0.50 -2.99 11.29
CA SER A 117 -0.65 -4.44 11.42
C SER A 117 -1.81 -4.97 10.59
N SER A 118 -2.97 -4.30 10.66
CA SER A 118 -4.15 -4.63 9.84
C SER A 118 -3.87 -4.45 8.35
N ALA A 119 -3.19 -3.36 7.97
CA ALA A 119 -2.82 -3.09 6.59
C ALA A 119 -1.92 -4.20 6.02
N ARG A 120 -0.92 -4.67 6.77
CA ARG A 120 -0.06 -5.80 6.40
C ARG A 120 -0.86 -7.09 6.24
N THR A 121 -1.76 -7.39 7.17
CA THR A 121 -2.62 -8.59 7.11
C THR A 121 -3.50 -8.57 5.87
N ILE A 122 -4.16 -7.44 5.57
CA ILE A 122 -4.97 -7.29 4.36
C ILE A 122 -4.09 -7.50 3.11
N TRP A 123 -2.94 -6.83 3.05
CA TRP A 123 -2.03 -6.91 1.90
C TRP A 123 -1.40 -8.28 1.68
N ALA A 124 -1.34 -9.13 2.70
CA ALA A 124 -0.89 -10.51 2.58
C ALA A 124 -1.83 -11.32 1.67
N CYS A 125 -3.11 -10.95 1.57
CA CYS A 125 -4.12 -11.62 0.75
C CYS A 125 -4.11 -11.20 -0.73
N ARG A 126 -3.27 -10.24 -1.15
CA ARG A 126 -3.34 -9.62 -2.49
C ARG A 126 -3.22 -10.60 -3.68
N GLU A 127 -2.50 -11.70 -3.51
CA GLU A 127 -2.26 -12.71 -4.56
C GLU A 127 -3.33 -13.82 -4.56
N MET A 128 -4.25 -13.81 -3.58
CA MET A 128 -5.31 -14.79 -3.49
C MET A 128 -6.26 -14.65 -4.68
N GLN A 129 -6.64 -15.78 -5.26
CA GLN A 129 -7.70 -15.86 -6.25
C GLN A 129 -9.05 -15.87 -5.57
N VAL A 130 -9.92 -14.93 -5.97
CA VAL A 130 -11.28 -14.82 -5.43
C VAL A 130 -12.26 -15.36 -6.47
N PRO A 131 -12.99 -16.45 -6.18
CA PRO A 131 -13.99 -17.01 -7.09
C PRO A 131 -15.02 -15.96 -7.51
N LEU A 132 -15.39 -15.95 -8.79
CA LEU A 132 -16.32 -14.97 -9.34
C LEU A 132 -17.70 -15.03 -8.65
N GLN A 133 -18.16 -16.24 -8.29
CA GLN A 133 -19.40 -16.46 -7.56
C GLN A 133 -19.43 -15.67 -6.23
N PHE A 134 -18.34 -15.73 -5.45
CA PHE A 134 -18.24 -14.99 -4.20
C PHE A 134 -18.29 -13.47 -4.44
N GLN A 135 -17.65 -12.98 -5.50
CA GLN A 135 -17.70 -11.55 -5.84
C GLN A 135 -19.13 -11.09 -6.14
N PHE A 136 -19.89 -11.85 -6.93
CA PHE A 136 -21.28 -11.52 -7.24
C PHE A 136 -22.19 -11.56 -6.01
N GLU A 137 -22.03 -12.59 -5.17
CA GLU A 137 -22.80 -12.70 -3.92
C GLU A 137 -22.52 -11.51 -2.99
N LEU A 138 -21.24 -11.17 -2.82
CA LEU A 138 -20.83 -10.07 -1.97
C LEU A 138 -21.30 -8.71 -2.52
N ILE A 139 -21.19 -8.46 -3.82
CA ILE A 139 -21.69 -7.23 -4.45
C ILE A 139 -23.21 -7.13 -4.26
N ARG A 140 -23.96 -8.18 -4.63
CA ARG A 140 -25.42 -8.21 -4.46
C ARG A 140 -25.82 -7.94 -3.01
N PHE A 141 -25.01 -8.43 -2.07
CA PHE A 141 -25.23 -8.24 -0.66
C PHE A 141 -24.86 -6.84 -0.16
N LEU A 142 -23.80 -6.21 -0.67
CA LEU A 142 -23.38 -4.87 -0.26
C LEU A 142 -24.19 -3.74 -0.92
N THR A 143 -24.76 -3.97 -2.12
CA THR A 143 -25.52 -2.95 -2.88
C THR A 143 -26.63 -2.27 -2.06
N PRO A 144 -27.43 -2.96 -1.23
CA PRO A 144 -28.46 -2.32 -0.41
C PRO A 144 -27.89 -1.49 0.77
N HIS A 145 -26.59 -1.60 1.07
CA HIS A 145 -25.96 -1.02 2.24
C HIS A 145 -24.91 0.02 1.87
N GLU A 146 -25.36 1.19 1.39
CA GLU A 146 -24.48 2.30 0.94
C GLU A 146 -23.45 2.75 1.99
N LYS A 147 -23.77 2.64 3.28
CA LYS A 147 -22.86 3.01 4.40
C LYS A 147 -21.85 1.91 4.73
N GLY A 148 -21.86 0.80 3.99
CA GLY A 148 -21.12 -0.40 4.32
C GLY A 148 -21.68 -1.15 5.52
N LEU A 149 -21.21 -2.38 5.67
CA LEU A 149 -21.62 -3.34 6.70
C LEU A 149 -20.49 -3.63 7.66
N ARG A 150 -20.83 -3.97 8.90
CA ARG A 150 -19.83 -4.48 9.83
C ARG A 150 -19.44 -5.89 9.40
N LEU A 151 -18.18 -6.25 9.65
CA LEU A 151 -17.70 -7.61 9.39
C LEU A 151 -18.51 -8.67 10.13
N SER A 152 -18.97 -8.39 11.36
CA SER A 152 -19.81 -9.30 12.14
C SER A 152 -21.15 -9.60 11.46
N ASP A 153 -21.71 -8.63 10.75
CA ASP A 153 -23.03 -8.77 10.13
C ASP A 153 -22.92 -9.64 8.87
N LEU A 154 -21.80 -9.52 8.14
CA LEU A 154 -21.48 -10.34 6.98
C LEU A 154 -21.38 -11.84 7.33
N GLU A 155 -20.80 -12.18 8.48
CA GLU A 155 -20.67 -13.56 8.95
C GLU A 155 -22.04 -14.23 9.09
N SER A 156 -22.99 -13.52 9.70
CA SER A 156 -24.35 -14.03 9.92
C SER A 156 -25.18 -14.17 8.63
N LEU A 157 -24.83 -13.44 7.58
CA LEU A 157 -25.70 -13.24 6.42
C LEU A 157 -25.30 -14.05 5.19
N LEU A 158 -24.03 -14.44 5.06
CA LEU A 158 -23.57 -15.16 3.88
C LEU A 158 -23.72 -16.69 4.00
N ASN A 159 -23.99 -17.25 5.19
CA ASN A 159 -23.94 -18.71 5.44
C ASN A 159 -22.65 -19.36 4.86
N LEU A 160 -21.61 -18.55 4.69
CA LEU A 160 -20.35 -18.97 4.13
C LEU A 160 -19.44 -19.43 5.26
N GLU A 161 -18.61 -20.40 4.94
CA GLU A 161 -17.56 -20.86 5.83
C GLU A 161 -16.64 -19.68 6.20
N LEU A 162 -16.49 -19.44 7.50
CA LEU A 162 -15.71 -18.32 8.06
C LEU A 162 -14.31 -18.19 7.41
N SER A 163 -13.67 -19.34 7.19
CA SER A 163 -12.35 -19.47 6.57
C SER A 163 -12.25 -18.82 5.18
N LYS A 164 -13.34 -18.85 4.41
CA LYS A 164 -13.39 -18.32 3.04
C LYS A 164 -13.45 -16.79 3.04
N TRP A 165 -14.30 -16.18 3.86
CA TRP A 165 -14.46 -14.72 3.82
C TRP A 165 -13.25 -13.98 4.39
N ILE A 166 -12.62 -14.51 5.46
CA ILE A 166 -11.48 -13.87 6.16
C ILE A 166 -10.33 -13.59 5.20
N SER A 167 -10.20 -14.39 4.14
CA SER A 167 -9.13 -14.28 3.17
C SER A 167 -9.57 -13.69 1.82
N GLN A 168 -10.79 -13.99 1.37
CA GLN A 168 -11.31 -13.51 0.09
C GLN A 168 -11.72 -12.03 0.12
N ALA A 169 -12.33 -11.54 1.21
CA ALA A 169 -12.71 -10.13 1.30
C ALA A 169 -11.48 -9.20 1.30
N PRO A 170 -10.42 -9.43 2.10
CA PRO A 170 -9.20 -8.63 2.01
C PRO A 170 -8.50 -8.69 0.64
N ALA A 171 -8.60 -9.82 -0.07
CA ALA A 171 -8.07 -9.93 -1.43
C ALA A 171 -8.81 -8.99 -2.40
N LEU A 172 -10.14 -8.85 -2.27
CA LEU A 172 -10.92 -7.89 -3.05
C LEU A 172 -10.60 -6.43 -2.69
N VAL A 173 -10.27 -6.16 -1.42
CA VAL A 173 -9.77 -4.84 -0.98
C VAL A 173 -8.43 -4.51 -1.64
N CYS A 174 -7.51 -5.48 -1.72
CA CYS A 174 -6.23 -5.31 -2.41
C CYS A 174 -6.38 -5.05 -3.92
N ARG A 175 -7.50 -5.45 -4.51
CA ARG A 175 -7.83 -5.23 -5.93
C ARG A 175 -8.61 -3.92 -6.16
N GLY A 176 -8.98 -3.21 -5.09
CA GLY A 176 -9.79 -1.99 -5.18
C GLY A 176 -11.28 -2.23 -5.46
N THR A 177 -11.75 -3.48 -5.34
CA THR A 177 -13.17 -3.82 -5.52
C THR A 177 -13.99 -3.54 -4.26
N LEU A 178 -13.34 -3.52 -3.10
CA LEU A 178 -13.94 -3.21 -1.81
C LEU A 178 -13.10 -2.17 -1.07
N GLN A 179 -13.76 -1.45 -0.17
CA GLN A 179 -13.11 -0.55 0.78
C GLN A 179 -13.30 -1.08 2.21
N VAL A 180 -12.23 -0.99 3.00
CA VAL A 180 -12.25 -1.28 4.43
C VAL A 180 -12.09 0.02 5.19
N GLU A 181 -13.01 0.28 6.11
CA GLU A 181 -12.89 1.37 7.06
C GLU A 181 -12.73 0.81 8.48
N SER A 182 -11.60 1.14 9.12
CA SER A 182 -11.42 0.88 10.54
C SER A 182 -11.94 2.09 11.31
N VAL A 183 -13.12 1.97 11.93
CA VAL A 183 -13.69 3.03 12.76
C VAL A 183 -13.10 2.89 14.15
N SER A 184 -11.98 3.57 14.42
CA SER A 184 -11.44 3.66 15.78
C SER A 184 -11.79 5.01 16.40
N ARG A 185 -12.55 4.95 17.49
CA ARG A 185 -12.36 5.78 18.70
C ARG A 185 -13.17 5.30 19.90
N ILE A 186 -14.21 4.46 19.75
CA ILE A 186 -14.97 3.95 20.92
C ILE A 186 -15.35 2.45 20.84
N ASN A 187 -15.60 1.86 19.65
CA ASN A 187 -16.15 0.48 19.55
C ASN A 187 -15.37 -0.51 18.66
N GLY A 188 -14.22 -0.15 18.07
CA GLY A 188 -13.37 -1.09 17.32
C GLY A 188 -14.02 -1.81 16.14
N GLN A 189 -14.95 -1.15 15.44
CA GLN A 189 -15.71 -1.80 14.36
C GLN A 189 -15.06 -1.57 13.00
N THR A 190 -14.83 -2.66 12.28
CA THR A 190 -14.37 -2.65 10.89
C THR A 190 -15.57 -2.78 9.96
N ARG A 191 -15.66 -1.88 8.97
CA ARG A 191 -16.73 -1.87 7.96
C ARG A 191 -16.19 -2.20 6.58
N LEU A 192 -16.98 -2.92 5.80
CA LEU A 192 -16.77 -3.15 4.37
C LEU A 192 -17.82 -2.38 3.56
N SER A 193 -17.36 -1.67 2.54
CA SER A 193 -18.23 -1.09 1.51
C SER A 193 -17.70 -1.42 0.12
N LEU A 194 -18.53 -1.17 -0.89
CA LEU A 194 -18.07 -1.01 -2.26
C LEU A 194 -17.24 0.30 -2.37
#